data_AF-A0A356MSG2-F1
#
_entry.id   AF-A0A356MSG2-F1
#
_cell.length_a   1.000
_cell.length_b   1.000
_cell.length_c   1.000
_cell.angle_alpha   90.00
_cell.angle_beta   90.00
_cell.angle_gamma   90.00
#
_symmetry.space_group_name_H-M   'P 1'
#
loop_
_entity.id
_entity.type
_entity.pdbx_description
1 polymer ?
#
loop_
_entity_poly.entity_id
_entity_poly.type
_entity_poly.pdbx_seq_one_letter_code
_entity_poly.pdbx_strand_id
1 'polypeptide(L)' 'RPDDADPAVIQKRIDVYNAETAPVASHYADQGKFTGVDGIGTIEEIAERLSAAIP' A
#
# COMPACT_ATOMS: atom_id res chain seq x y z
N ARG A 1 -0.64 18.54 -2.27
CA ARG A 1 -1.74 19.42 -1.82
C ARG A 1 -1.23 20.27 -0.65
N PRO A 2 -1.77 21.47 -0.40
CA PRO A 2 -1.31 22.36 0.67
C PRO A 2 -1.35 21.73 2.08
N ASP A 3 -2.24 20.76 2.26
CA ASP A 3 -2.47 19.97 3.48
C ASP A 3 -1.58 18.72 3.61
N ASP A 4 -0.76 18.39 2.60
CA ASP A 4 0.17 17.24 2.64
C ASP A 4 1.43 17.51 3.52
N ALA A 5 1.49 18.64 4.22
CA ALA A 5 2.61 19.03 5.09
C ALA A 5 2.25 19.15 6.58
N ASP A 6 0.96 19.05 6.95
CA ASP A 6 0.54 19.09 8.36
C ASP A 6 0.64 17.67 8.97
N PRO A 7 1.49 17.46 10.00
CA PRO A 7 1.63 16.16 10.65
C PRO A 7 0.31 15.57 11.16
N ALA A 8 -0.63 16.41 11.64
CA ALA A 8 -1.92 15.95 12.12
C ALA A 8 -2.80 15.43 10.97
N VAL A 9 -2.74 16.06 9.80
CA VAL A 9 -3.45 15.60 8.59
C VAL A 9 -2.82 14.30 8.08
N ILE A 10 -1.49 14.21 8.07
CA ILE A 10 -0.77 12.98 7.69
C ILE A 10 -1.17 11.82 8.60
N GLN A 11 -1.15 12.02 9.93
CA GLN A 11 -1.54 10.99 10.88
C GLN A 11 -2.99 10.55 10.67
N LYS A 12 -3.92 11.49 10.53
CA LYS A 12 -5.33 11.17 10.27
C LYS A 12 -5.51 10.32 9.01
N ARG A 13 -4.73 10.57 7.95
CA ARG A 13 -4.79 9.75 6.72
C ARG A 13 -4.26 8.34 6.94
N ILE A 14 -3.19 8.18 7.71
CA ILE A 14 -2.65 6.87 8.09
C ILE A 14 -3.68 6.10 8.92
N ASP A 15 -4.32 6.75 9.89
CA ASP A 15 -5.33 6.12 10.74
C ASP A 15 -6.54 5.64 9.93
N VAL A 16 -7.04 6.48 9.01
CA VAL A 16 -8.14 6.12 8.10
C VAL A 16 -7.74 4.95 7.18
N TYR A 17 -6.54 4.97 6.61
CA TYR A 17 -6.04 3.86 5.80
C TYR A 17 -6.01 2.55 6.60
N ASN A 18 -5.47 2.58 7.81
CA ASN A 18 -5.39 1.39 8.67
C ASN A 18 -6.77 0.87 9.10
N ALA A 19 -7.73 1.76 9.36
CA ALA A 19 -9.07 1.39 9.80
C ALA A 19 -9.96 0.87 8.65
N GLU A 20 -9.86 1.47 7.46
CA GLU A 20 -10.83 1.26 6.39
C GLU A 20 -10.25 0.54 5.17
N THR A 21 -8.97 0.75 4.84
CA THR A 21 -8.35 0.21 3.62
C THR A 21 -7.51 -1.04 3.88
N ALA A 22 -6.66 -1.04 4.91
CA ALA A 22 -5.78 -2.15 5.24
C ALA A 22 -6.52 -3.50 5.42
N PRO A 23 -7.72 -3.57 6.05
CA PRO A 23 -8.46 -4.83 6.18
C PRO A 23 -8.86 -5.47 4.85
N VAL A 24 -8.97 -4.68 3.77
CA VAL A 24 -9.32 -5.18 2.43
C VAL A 24 -8.23 -6.10 1.89
N ALA A 25 -6.95 -5.85 2.22
CA ALA A 25 -5.85 -6.72 1.83
C ALA A 25 -6.00 -8.12 2.45
N SER A 26 -6.33 -8.20 3.75
CA SER A 26 -6.63 -9.47 4.42
C SER A 26 -7.82 -10.19 3.80
N HIS A 27 -8.89 -9.46 3.48
CA HIS A 27 -10.06 -10.04 2.81
C HIS A 27 -9.73 -10.72 1.46
N TYR A 28 -8.80 -10.17 0.68
CA TYR A 28 -8.35 -10.79 -0.57
C TYR A 28 -7.27 -11.85 -0.35
N ALA A 29 -6.47 -11.75 0.71
CA ALA A 29 -5.51 -12.78 1.10
C ALA A 29 -6.22 -14.11 1.44
N ASP A 30 -7.33 -14.05 2.18
CA ASP A 30 -8.15 -15.22 2.50
C ASP A 30 -8.74 -15.92 1.26
N GLN A 31 -8.82 -15.20 0.14
CA GLN A 31 -9.29 -15.72 -1.16
C GLN A 31 -8.13 -16.19 -2.07
N GLY A 32 -6.88 -16.07 -1.63
CA GLY A 32 -5.70 -16.32 -2.48
C GLY A 32 -5.55 -15.32 -3.63
N LYS A 33 -6.14 -14.12 -3.51
CA LYS A 33 -6.13 -13.06 -4.54
C LYS A 33 -5.22 -11.88 -4.22
N PHE A 34 -4.49 -11.94 -3.11
CA PHE A 34 -3.57 -10.90 -2.69
C PHE A 34 -2.13 -11.36 -2.87
N THR A 35 -1.33 -10.51 -3.53
CA THR A 35 0.12 -10.65 -3.62
C THR A 35 0.75 -9.34 -3.14
N GLY A 36 1.52 -9.40 -2.04
CA GLY A 36 2.27 -8.26 -1.53
C GLY A 36 3.56 -8.04 -2.32
N VAL A 37 3.92 -6.77 -2.55
CA VAL A 37 5.16 -6.37 -3.23
C VAL A 37 5.88 -5.32 -2.39
N ASP A 38 7.20 -5.46 -2.24
CA ASP A 38 8.02 -4.48 -1.53
C ASP A 38 8.17 -3.18 -2.36
N GLY A 39 7.58 -2.11 -1.82
CA GLY A 39 7.55 -0.77 -2.43
C GLY A 39 8.73 0.13 -2.09
N ILE A 40 9.77 -0.36 -1.41
CA ILE A 40 10.97 0.42 -1.08
C ILE A 40 12.09 0.12 -2.07
N GLY A 41 12.64 1.14 -2.73
CA GLY A 41 13.72 1.00 -3.71
C GLY A 41 13.63 2.04 -4.83
N THR A 42 14.41 1.83 -5.89
CA THR A 42 14.26 2.62 -7.12
C THR A 42 12.98 2.22 -7.86
N ILE A 43 12.56 3.08 -8.80
CA ILE A 43 11.39 2.80 -9.64
C ILE A 43 11.61 1.52 -10.45
N GLU A 44 12.82 1.32 -10.97
CA GLU A 44 13.20 0.13 -11.73
C GLU A 44 13.10 -1.14 -10.87
N GLU A 45 13.63 -1.12 -9.65
CA GLU A 45 13.55 -2.26 -8.73
C GLU A 45 12.11 -2.62 -8.39
N ILE A 46 11.27 -1.62 -8.12
CA ILE A 46 9.84 -1.83 -7.81
C ILE A 46 9.10 -2.36 -9.04
N ALA A 47 9.40 -1.85 -10.23
CA ALA A 47 8.79 -2.31 -11.48
C ALA A 47 9.14 -3.77 -11.82
N GLU A 48 10.39 -4.17 -11.57
CA GLU A 48 10.82 -5.57 -11.72
C GLU A 48 10.06 -6.48 -10.74
N ARG A 49 9.94 -6.10 -9.47
CA ARG A 49 9.20 -6.88 -8.46
C ARG A 49 7.71 -6.98 -8.81
N LEU A 50 7.10 -5.90 -9.28
CA LEU A 50 5.70 -5.91 -9.75
C LEU A 50 5.51 -6.87 -10.93
N SER A 51 6.43 -6.84 -11.90
CA SER A 51 6.37 -7.70 -13.08
C SER A 51 6.54 -9.18 -12.72
N ALA A 52 7.35 -9.49 -11.71
CA ALA A 52 7.55 -10.85 -11.21
C ALA A 52 6.40 -11.36 -10.33
N ALA A 53 5.61 -10.47 -9.73
CA ALA A 53 4.54 -10.82 -8.78
C ALA A 53 3.24 -11.27 -9.46
N ILE A 54 3.07 -11.00 -10.75
CA ILE A 54 1.89 -11.36 -11.53
C ILE A 54 2.30 -12.44 -12.56
N PRO A 55 1.72 -13.65 -12.51
CA PRO A 55 2.02 -14.72 -13.46
C PRO A 55 1.46 -14.45 -14.86
#